data_AF-A0A5J6MEY5-F1
#
_entry.id   AF-A0A5J6MEY5-F1
#
_cell.length_a   1.000
_cell.length_b   1.000
_cell.length_c   1.000
_cell.angle_alpha   90.00
_cell.angle_beta   90.00
_cell.angle_gamma   90.00
#
_symmetry.space_group_name_H-M   'P 1'
#
loop_
_entity.id
_entity.type
_entity.pdbx_description
1 polymer ?
#
loop_
_entity_poly.entity_id
_entity_poly.type
_entity_poly.pdbx_seq_one_letter_code
_entity_poly.pdbx_strand_id
1 'polypeptide(L)'
;MRFCILARRAAFGLGLIAIAALDGCSASPVEGVLSTAPDQASAVSGDEMNAMIEADFVAHDPDYREQRIHFGERLRALAESLAGIQATGNIMACSTQMYLEADWLYEYTVEWARLDLQRTQLAESLTNLNQDFARRQSPGSGFWGVCYDEWFLQAEATLAALEEHSDGRWRPLPLYRVRIPDRISTPERMKTYLEQLLVSDIATTGRDNRGELGNITTILSSALFKDYLREYLREAIGHGRDGQDDQLRGRFHAMYSDFLRRWQDPLTGYWGAWYRNKGRIYKTADLSITYHTIAYLRGQVAYWPQIIDTTLRIRNDPYPLGWLHDGHLNNHNNYDVARILKYGWDHMSATQRQQAREAIREMLTWTLEESFNADGSFKTDPTFFSSVSADYYFGVSFLDEIGFWNREERFWTEEEFAGSDAICRRIKVRMTAAALDDPQAHVALEKLNAAC
;
A
#
# COMPACT_ATOMS: atom_id res chain seq x y z
N MET A 1 -14.81 -19.79 -23.95
CA MET A 1 -16.10 -20.48 -24.14
C MET A 1 -17.20 -19.45 -23.88
N ARG A 2 -18.01 -19.15 -24.91
CA ARG A 2 -18.96 -18.01 -24.97
C ARG A 2 -20.20 -18.24 -24.10
N PHE A 3 -20.71 -17.20 -23.43
CA PHE A 3 -22.14 -17.05 -23.16
C PHE A 3 -22.56 -15.57 -23.23
N CYS A 4 -23.44 -15.28 -24.20
CA CYS A 4 -24.29 -14.09 -24.29
C CYS A 4 -25.56 -14.31 -23.48
N ILE A 5 -26.05 -13.32 -22.74
CA ILE A 5 -27.50 -13.10 -22.52
C ILE A 5 -27.78 -11.57 -22.51
N LEU A 6 -28.71 -11.18 -23.39
CA LEU A 6 -29.38 -9.86 -23.45
C LEU A 6 -30.30 -9.64 -22.25
N ALA A 7 -30.47 -8.38 -21.81
CA ALA A 7 -31.76 -7.93 -21.28
C ALA A 7 -32.01 -6.44 -21.58
N ARG A 8 -33.21 -6.19 -22.13
CA ARG A 8 -33.75 -4.90 -22.58
C ARG A 8 -34.32 -4.06 -21.42
N ARG A 9 -34.37 -2.75 -21.68
CA ARG A 9 -35.12 -1.69 -20.99
C ARG A 9 -36.60 -2.03 -20.75
N ALA A 10 -37.13 -1.56 -19.62
CA ALA A 10 -38.52 -1.13 -19.47
C ALA A 10 -38.59 0.04 -18.48
N ALA A 11 -39.30 1.10 -18.86
CA ALA A 11 -39.61 2.28 -18.05
C ALA A 11 -41.09 2.23 -17.67
N PHE A 12 -41.46 2.61 -16.44
CA PHE A 12 -42.81 3.07 -16.09
C PHE A 12 -42.82 3.96 -14.82
N GLY A 13 -43.22 5.22 -15.06
CA GLY A 13 -43.98 6.20 -14.26
C GLY A 13 -44.29 6.11 -12.75
N LEU A 14 -44.06 7.26 -12.12
CA LEU A 14 -44.98 8.09 -11.28
C LEU A 14 -45.44 7.61 -9.88
N GLY A 15 -45.22 8.49 -8.88
CA GLY A 15 -46.01 8.52 -7.64
C GLY A 15 -45.41 9.36 -6.50
N LEU A 16 -45.76 10.65 -6.45
CA LEU A 16 -45.57 11.57 -5.31
C LEU A 16 -46.40 11.15 -4.09
N ILE A 17 -45.82 11.16 -2.87
CA ILE A 17 -46.51 11.59 -1.64
C ILE A 17 -45.51 12.34 -0.74
N ALA A 18 -45.86 13.59 -0.43
CA ALA A 18 -45.26 14.40 0.64
C ALA A 18 -46.16 14.30 1.89
N ILE A 19 -45.57 14.12 3.08
CA ILE A 19 -46.19 14.49 4.36
C ILE A 19 -45.14 15.13 5.27
N ALA A 20 -45.64 16.14 5.98
CA ALA A 20 -45.02 17.20 6.77
C ALA A 20 -44.11 16.79 7.94
N ALA A 21 -43.31 17.78 8.31
CA ALA A 21 -42.48 17.90 9.49
C ALA A 21 -43.24 17.80 10.82
N LEU A 22 -42.54 17.32 11.84
CA LEU A 22 -42.74 17.70 13.24
C LEU A 22 -41.36 17.94 13.88
N ASP A 23 -41.20 19.15 14.40
CA ASP A 23 -40.08 19.64 15.19
C ASP A 23 -39.97 18.95 16.56
N GLY A 24 -38.74 18.89 17.06
CA GLY A 24 -38.45 19.14 18.48
C GLY A 24 -38.10 17.92 19.34
N CYS A 25 -36.81 17.63 19.48
CA CYS A 25 -36.07 17.91 20.73
C CYS A 25 -34.61 17.44 20.61
N SER A 26 -33.75 18.39 20.90
CA SER A 26 -32.30 18.36 20.99
C SER A 26 -31.71 17.24 21.85
N ALA A 27 -30.78 16.49 21.27
CA ALA A 27 -29.62 15.94 21.97
C ALA A 27 -28.41 16.13 21.05
N SER A 28 -27.46 16.95 21.49
CA SER A 28 -26.30 17.41 20.72
C SER A 28 -25.47 16.24 20.15
N PRO A 29 -25.18 16.20 18.84
CA PRO A 29 -24.10 15.38 18.34
C PRO A 29 -22.78 16.11 18.63
N VAL A 30 -21.86 15.44 19.32
CA VAL A 30 -20.45 15.76 19.19
C VAL A 30 -20.06 15.35 17.77
N GLU A 31 -20.24 16.28 16.83
CA GLU A 31 -19.68 16.18 15.50
C GLU A 31 -18.16 16.18 15.62
N GLY A 32 -17.54 15.01 15.42
CA GLY A 32 -16.14 14.92 15.03
C GLY A 32 -15.97 15.51 13.65
N VAL A 33 -15.90 16.84 13.59
CA VAL A 33 -15.53 17.58 12.38
C VAL A 33 -14.06 17.21 12.09
N LEU A 34 -13.80 16.52 10.97
CA LEU A 34 -12.50 16.64 10.32
C LEU A 34 -12.37 18.13 9.98
N SER A 35 -11.67 18.83 10.86
CA SER A 35 -11.69 20.29 10.97
C SER A 35 -11.52 20.96 9.61
N THR A 36 -12.52 21.76 9.22
CA THR A 36 -12.39 22.77 8.16
C THR A 36 -11.72 24.04 8.69
N ALA A 37 -10.85 23.96 9.70
CA ALA A 37 -10.22 25.14 10.29
C ALA A 37 -9.35 25.90 9.27
N PRO A 38 -9.27 27.24 9.38
CA PRO A 38 -8.55 28.12 8.43
C PRO A 38 -7.01 28.08 8.58
N ASP A 39 -6.45 27.07 9.24
CA ASP A 39 -5.03 27.00 9.63
C ASP A 39 -4.26 25.92 8.84
N GLN A 40 -4.68 25.69 7.59
CA GLN A 40 -3.92 24.87 6.64
C GLN A 40 -2.70 25.67 6.18
N ALA A 41 -1.52 25.13 6.43
CA ALA A 41 -0.30 25.68 5.85
C ALA A 41 -0.32 25.56 4.32
N SER A 42 0.41 26.43 3.63
CA SER A 42 0.62 26.34 2.18
C SER A 42 1.22 24.97 1.82
N ALA A 43 0.96 24.51 0.60
CA ALA A 43 1.61 23.30 0.07
C ALA A 43 3.14 23.48 0.14
N VAL A 44 3.81 22.54 0.81
CA VAL A 44 5.27 22.46 0.94
C VAL A 44 5.80 21.34 0.03
N SER A 45 7.06 21.43 -0.37
CA SER A 45 7.70 20.34 -1.14
C SER A 45 7.91 19.08 -0.29
N GLY A 46 8.20 17.95 -0.94
CA GLY A 46 8.58 16.72 -0.23
C GLY A 46 9.81 16.92 0.67
N ASP A 47 10.83 17.62 0.19
CA ASP A 47 12.04 17.92 0.96
C ASP A 47 11.76 18.78 2.20
N GLU A 48 10.96 19.84 2.04
CA GLU A 48 10.58 20.72 3.15
C GLU A 48 9.79 19.97 4.23
N MET A 49 8.90 19.08 3.80
CA MET A 49 8.12 18.24 4.71
C MET A 49 9.01 17.22 5.43
N ASN A 50 9.91 16.53 4.72
CA ASN A 50 10.85 15.58 5.35
C ASN A 50 11.77 16.27 6.36
N ALA A 51 12.27 17.46 6.04
CA ALA A 51 13.07 18.26 6.97
C ALA A 51 12.27 18.68 8.22
N MET A 52 10.97 18.97 8.06
CA MET A 52 10.08 19.26 9.19
C MET A 52 9.84 18.03 10.06
N ILE A 53 9.57 16.88 9.45
CA ILE A 53 9.38 15.60 10.16
C ILE A 53 10.64 15.23 10.95
N GLU A 54 11.82 15.32 10.33
CA GLU A 54 13.10 15.07 11.01
C GLU A 54 13.30 16.03 12.19
N ALA A 55 12.99 17.33 12.01
CA ALA A 55 13.09 18.31 13.07
C ALA A 55 12.15 18.00 14.25
N ASP A 56 10.96 17.46 13.99
CA ASP A 56 10.01 17.06 15.04
C ASP A 56 10.49 15.80 15.77
N PHE A 57 11.09 14.83 15.07
CA PHE A 57 11.75 13.71 15.73
C PHE A 57 12.91 14.16 16.62
N VAL A 58 13.76 15.08 16.14
CA VAL A 58 14.87 15.66 16.93
C VAL A 58 14.35 16.45 18.13
N ALA A 59 13.19 17.10 18.01
CA ALA A 59 12.57 17.81 19.13
C ALA A 59 12.07 16.84 20.22
N HIS A 60 11.62 15.64 19.84
CA HIS A 60 11.23 14.59 20.78
C HIS A 60 12.44 13.89 21.40
N ASP A 61 13.40 13.50 20.56
CA ASP A 61 14.63 12.80 20.93
C ASP A 61 15.87 13.52 20.35
N PRO A 62 16.64 14.26 21.18
CA PRO A 62 17.83 14.98 20.73
C PRO A 62 18.91 14.08 20.08
N ASP A 63 18.93 12.79 20.40
CA ASP A 63 19.90 11.83 19.87
C ASP A 63 19.39 11.15 18.57
N TYR A 64 18.19 11.50 18.09
CA TYR A 64 17.53 10.89 16.93
C TYR A 64 18.47 10.70 15.73
N ARG A 65 19.27 11.70 15.38
CA ARG A 65 20.19 11.63 14.23
C ARG A 65 21.29 10.59 14.41
N GLU A 66 21.87 10.53 15.61
CA GLU A 66 22.90 9.54 15.94
C GLU A 66 22.30 8.13 15.94
N GLN A 67 21.10 7.98 16.52
CA GLN A 67 20.37 6.71 16.52
C GLN A 67 20.02 6.25 15.10
N ARG A 68 19.55 7.15 14.23
CA ARG A 68 19.26 6.85 12.82
C ARG A 68 20.48 6.31 12.09
N ILE A 69 21.66 6.93 12.27
CA ILE A 69 22.91 6.41 11.69
C ILE A 69 23.23 5.02 12.27
N HIS A 70 23.21 4.90 13.60
CA HIS A 70 23.56 3.65 14.28
C HIS A 70 22.68 2.46 13.87
N PHE A 71 21.37 2.64 13.86
CA PHE A 71 20.43 1.59 13.52
C PHE A 71 20.33 1.35 12.02
N GLY A 72 20.38 2.41 11.20
CA GLY A 72 20.26 2.31 9.75
C GLY A 72 21.35 1.46 9.10
N GLU A 73 22.62 1.64 9.52
CA GLU A 73 23.72 0.80 9.01
C GLU A 73 23.54 -0.68 9.33
N ARG A 74 23.05 -0.99 10.54
CA ARG A 74 22.90 -2.37 11.01
C ARG A 74 21.68 -3.04 10.41
N LEU A 75 20.59 -2.29 10.22
CA LEU A 75 19.39 -2.79 9.56
C LEU A 75 19.66 -3.07 8.08
N ARG A 76 20.40 -2.19 7.40
CA ARG A 76 20.86 -2.41 6.01
C ARG A 76 21.66 -3.71 5.86
N ALA A 77 22.61 -3.97 6.77
CA ALA A 77 23.40 -5.20 6.74
C ALA A 77 22.53 -6.47 6.91
N LEU A 78 21.45 -6.39 7.69
CA LEU A 78 20.50 -7.49 7.83
C LEU A 78 19.61 -7.64 6.59
N ALA A 79 19.19 -6.54 5.97
CA ALA A 79 18.47 -6.54 4.69
C ALA A 79 19.31 -7.21 3.59
N GLU A 80 20.58 -6.83 3.46
CA GLU A 80 21.53 -7.45 2.51
C GLU A 80 21.70 -8.95 2.76
N SER A 81 21.83 -9.35 4.03
CA SER A 81 21.94 -10.76 4.41
C SER A 81 20.67 -11.54 4.06
N LEU A 82 19.50 -10.98 4.37
CA LEU A 82 18.20 -11.57 4.06
C LEU A 82 18.01 -11.71 2.53
N ALA A 83 18.30 -10.66 1.78
CA ALA A 83 18.24 -10.67 0.32
C ALA A 83 19.18 -11.72 -0.29
N GLY A 84 20.42 -11.81 0.23
CA GLY A 84 21.39 -12.82 -0.20
C GLY A 84 20.90 -14.25 0.01
N ILE A 85 20.25 -14.52 1.15
CA ILE A 85 19.64 -15.83 1.43
C ILE A 85 18.44 -16.07 0.51
N GLN A 86 17.55 -15.09 0.33
CA GLN A 86 16.38 -15.19 -0.56
C GLN A 86 16.74 -15.42 -2.01
N ALA A 87 17.80 -14.80 -2.51
CA ALA A 87 18.30 -15.01 -3.87
C ALA A 87 18.76 -16.45 -4.16
N THR A 88 18.96 -17.28 -3.12
CA THR A 88 19.26 -18.72 -3.24
C THR A 88 18.01 -19.62 -3.20
N GLY A 89 16.82 -19.03 -3.17
CA GLY A 89 15.53 -19.74 -3.13
C GLY A 89 15.00 -20.04 -1.73
N ASN A 90 15.61 -19.48 -0.69
CA ASN A 90 15.12 -19.59 0.68
C ASN A 90 14.16 -18.42 0.98
N ILE A 91 12.86 -18.69 1.12
CA ILE A 91 11.83 -17.64 1.25
C ILE A 91 12.01 -16.77 2.51
N MET A 92 12.50 -17.37 3.60
CA MET A 92 12.78 -16.69 4.87
C MET A 92 11.59 -15.90 5.45
N ALA A 93 10.38 -16.49 5.38
CA ALA A 93 9.13 -15.81 5.71
C ALA A 93 9.09 -15.17 7.10
N CYS A 94 9.66 -15.80 8.14
CA CYS A 94 9.71 -15.21 9.48
C CYS A 94 10.69 -14.04 9.53
N SER A 95 11.88 -14.18 8.94
CA SER A 95 12.86 -13.11 8.88
C SER A 95 12.36 -11.92 8.07
N THR A 96 11.61 -12.13 6.99
CA THR A 96 10.94 -11.05 6.25
C THR A 96 9.94 -10.30 7.14
N GLN A 97 9.11 -11.01 7.91
CA GLN A 97 8.18 -10.37 8.84
C GLN A 97 8.93 -9.53 9.90
N MET A 98 9.94 -10.11 10.56
CA MET A 98 10.75 -9.39 11.56
C MET A 98 11.47 -8.18 10.96
N TYR A 99 11.99 -8.30 9.74
CA TYR A 99 12.64 -7.20 9.02
C TYR A 99 11.66 -6.06 8.73
N LEU A 100 10.49 -6.36 8.19
CA LEU A 100 9.49 -5.35 7.87
C LEU A 100 8.99 -4.60 9.11
N GLU A 101 8.88 -5.26 10.26
CA GLU A 101 8.57 -4.56 11.51
C GLU A 101 9.74 -3.72 12.02
N ALA A 102 10.98 -4.22 11.91
CA ALA A 102 12.16 -3.44 12.27
C ALA A 102 12.32 -2.20 11.37
N ASP A 103 12.04 -2.32 10.08
CA ASP A 103 12.02 -1.21 9.13
C ASP A 103 10.93 -0.19 9.49
N TRP A 104 9.71 -0.66 9.80
CA TRP A 104 8.65 0.22 10.27
C TRP A 104 9.02 0.94 11.59
N LEU A 105 9.61 0.25 12.56
CA LEU A 105 10.08 0.86 13.81
C LEU A 105 11.14 1.93 13.54
N TYR A 106 12.09 1.62 12.65
CA TYR A 106 13.17 2.51 12.27
C TYR A 106 12.66 3.78 11.58
N GLU A 107 11.74 3.65 10.62
CA GLU A 107 11.25 4.78 9.82
C GLU A 107 10.20 5.65 10.51
N TYR A 108 9.38 5.08 11.39
CA TYR A 108 8.19 5.77 11.89
C TYR A 108 8.20 6.03 13.40
N THR A 109 9.24 5.62 14.14
CA THR A 109 9.24 5.73 15.61
C THR A 109 10.62 6.09 16.16
N VAL A 110 10.64 6.48 17.44
CA VAL A 110 11.85 6.54 18.28
C VAL A 110 11.93 5.38 19.28
N GLU A 111 11.23 4.27 19.02
CA GLU A 111 11.22 3.09 19.91
C GLU A 111 12.51 2.26 19.78
N TRP A 112 13.67 2.90 19.97
CA TRP A 112 15.00 2.33 19.73
C TRP A 112 15.27 1.02 20.47
N ALA A 113 14.79 0.89 21.71
CA ALA A 113 14.95 -0.33 22.49
C ALA A 113 14.19 -1.52 21.88
N ARG A 114 13.00 -1.25 21.31
CA ARG A 114 12.22 -2.26 20.61
C ARG A 114 12.83 -2.60 19.25
N LEU A 115 13.33 -1.59 18.54
CA LEU A 115 14.08 -1.80 17.30
C LEU A 115 15.31 -2.68 17.53
N ASP A 116 16.08 -2.45 18.60
CA ASP A 116 17.26 -3.27 18.90
C ASP A 116 16.91 -4.72 19.25
N LEU A 117 15.81 -4.92 19.97
CA LEU A 117 15.27 -6.26 20.24
C LEU A 117 14.88 -6.97 18.93
N GLN A 118 14.07 -6.32 18.08
CA GLN A 118 13.64 -6.88 16.80
C GLN A 118 14.82 -7.18 15.88
N ARG A 119 15.81 -6.28 15.82
CA ARG A 119 17.06 -6.47 15.07
C ARG A 119 17.83 -7.70 15.55
N THR A 120 17.89 -7.91 16.86
CA THR A 120 18.58 -9.07 17.46
C THR A 120 17.85 -10.36 17.13
N GLN A 121 16.52 -10.38 17.25
CA GLN A 121 15.69 -11.53 16.88
C GLN A 121 15.77 -11.84 15.37
N LEU A 122 15.78 -10.81 14.52
CA LEU A 122 15.99 -10.97 13.08
C LEU A 122 17.34 -11.63 12.79
N ALA A 123 18.43 -11.13 13.40
CA ALA A 123 19.76 -11.71 13.21
C ALA A 123 19.83 -13.20 13.61
N GLU A 124 19.18 -13.57 14.71
CA GLU A 124 19.05 -14.96 15.14
C GLU A 124 18.21 -15.78 14.15
N SER A 125 17.08 -15.23 13.70
CA SER A 125 16.15 -15.85 12.74
C SER A 125 16.83 -16.20 11.41
N LEU A 126 17.75 -15.36 10.92
CA LEU A 126 18.53 -15.61 9.70
C LEU A 126 19.40 -16.87 9.76
N THR A 127 19.71 -17.37 10.97
CA THR A 127 20.49 -18.62 11.13
C THR A 127 19.66 -19.90 10.91
N ASN A 128 18.33 -19.79 10.89
CA ASN A 128 17.42 -20.90 10.65
C ASN A 128 16.68 -20.74 9.32
N LEU A 129 17.10 -21.52 8.32
CA LEU A 129 16.48 -21.54 6.99
C LEU A 129 15.08 -22.17 6.99
N ASN A 130 14.77 -23.05 7.96
CA ASN A 130 13.45 -23.66 8.06
C ASN A 130 12.49 -22.75 8.83
N GLN A 131 11.70 -21.99 8.09
CA GLN A 131 10.75 -21.01 8.63
C GLN A 131 9.29 -21.32 8.28
N ASP A 132 8.95 -22.58 7.96
CA ASP A 132 7.58 -22.99 7.60
C ASP A 132 6.55 -22.66 8.68
N PHE A 133 6.99 -22.54 9.93
CA PHE A 133 6.14 -22.15 11.05
C PHE A 133 5.55 -20.74 10.90
N ALA A 134 6.19 -19.83 10.14
CA ALA A 134 5.74 -18.46 9.93
C ALA A 134 4.41 -18.37 9.15
N ARG A 135 4.06 -19.43 8.40
CA ARG A 135 2.80 -19.55 7.65
C ARG A 135 1.62 -20.04 8.50
N ARG A 136 1.83 -20.30 9.80
CA ARG A 136 0.78 -20.78 10.70
C ARG A 136 -0.05 -19.61 11.24
N GLN A 137 -1.30 -19.88 11.55
CA GLN A 137 -2.10 -18.96 12.37
C GLN A 137 -1.70 -19.04 13.85
N SER A 138 -1.75 -17.89 14.53
CA SER A 138 -1.68 -17.79 15.97
C SER A 138 -2.95 -18.36 16.63
N PRO A 139 -2.85 -19.33 17.56
CA PRO A 139 -4.01 -19.83 18.31
C PRO A 139 -4.68 -18.77 19.20
N GLY A 140 -3.93 -17.75 19.61
CA GLY A 140 -4.42 -16.71 20.52
C GLY A 140 -5.27 -15.65 19.82
N SER A 141 -4.80 -15.14 18.68
CA SER A 141 -5.44 -14.06 17.92
C SER A 141 -6.16 -14.53 16.67
N GLY A 142 -5.81 -15.69 16.13
CA GLY A 142 -6.25 -16.18 14.82
C GLY A 142 -5.53 -15.55 13.63
N PHE A 143 -4.65 -14.57 13.86
CA PHE A 143 -3.90 -13.92 12.78
C PHE A 143 -2.78 -14.82 12.24
N TRP A 144 -2.47 -14.65 10.95
CA TRP A 144 -1.16 -15.00 10.39
C TRP A 144 -0.14 -13.91 10.70
N GLY A 145 1.11 -14.10 10.27
CA GLY A 145 2.19 -13.18 10.58
C GLY A 145 2.72 -13.37 12.00
N VAL A 146 2.91 -14.62 12.43
CA VAL A 146 3.29 -14.97 13.81
C VAL A 146 4.66 -14.44 14.24
N CYS A 147 5.45 -13.91 13.32
CA CYS A 147 6.73 -13.27 13.62
C CYS A 147 6.64 -11.74 13.71
N TYR A 148 5.46 -11.15 13.52
CA TYR A 148 5.16 -9.76 13.87
C TYR A 148 4.68 -9.65 15.31
N ASP A 149 5.07 -8.58 15.99
CA ASP A 149 4.44 -8.13 17.23
C ASP A 149 3.34 -7.10 16.96
N GLU A 150 3.50 -6.25 15.93
CA GLU A 150 2.49 -5.26 15.57
C GLU A 150 1.22 -5.89 14.97
N TRP A 151 0.08 -5.57 15.57
CA TRP A 151 -1.20 -6.16 15.18
C TRP A 151 -1.62 -5.81 13.74
N PHE A 152 -1.27 -4.61 13.25
CA PHE A 152 -1.66 -4.18 11.91
C PHE A 152 -0.83 -4.89 10.84
N LEU A 153 0.44 -5.20 11.11
CA LEU A 153 1.28 -6.05 10.27
C LEU A 153 0.77 -7.51 10.27
N GLN A 154 0.33 -8.02 11.43
CA GLN A 154 -0.38 -9.31 11.51
C GLN A 154 -1.68 -9.31 10.70
N ALA A 155 -2.42 -8.20 10.71
CA ALA A 155 -3.65 -8.06 9.93
C ALA A 155 -3.39 -8.03 8.42
N GLU A 156 -2.31 -7.38 7.97
CA GLU A 156 -1.85 -7.42 6.58
C GLU A 156 -1.46 -8.84 6.17
N ALA A 157 -0.63 -9.52 6.96
CA ALA A 157 -0.25 -10.91 6.70
C ALA A 157 -1.46 -11.85 6.64
N THR A 158 -2.46 -11.58 7.48
CA THR A 158 -3.75 -12.30 7.48
C THR A 158 -4.53 -12.06 6.21
N LEU A 159 -4.62 -10.81 5.75
CA LEU A 159 -5.27 -10.48 4.49
C LEU A 159 -4.57 -11.16 3.30
N ALA A 160 -3.23 -11.13 3.27
CA ALA A 160 -2.45 -11.80 2.23
C ALA A 160 -2.73 -13.32 2.20
N ALA A 161 -2.75 -13.98 3.36
CA ALA A 161 -3.08 -15.41 3.45
C ALA A 161 -4.51 -15.72 2.96
N LEU A 162 -5.47 -14.84 3.21
CA LEU A 162 -6.85 -14.98 2.71
C LEU A 162 -6.94 -14.76 1.20
N GLU A 163 -6.15 -13.86 0.63
CA GLU A 163 -6.03 -13.69 -0.83
C GLU A 163 -5.38 -14.91 -1.50
N GLU A 164 -4.36 -15.50 -0.90
CA GLU A 164 -3.79 -16.76 -1.40
C GLU A 164 -4.79 -17.91 -1.33
N HIS A 165 -5.62 -17.93 -0.28
CA HIS A 165 -6.70 -18.90 -0.17
C HIS A 165 -7.76 -18.69 -1.26
N SER A 166 -8.12 -17.44 -1.56
CA SER A 166 -9.12 -17.13 -2.59
C SER A 166 -8.72 -17.55 -3.99
N ASP A 167 -7.42 -17.53 -4.26
CA ASP A 167 -6.86 -17.88 -5.56
C ASP A 167 -6.61 -19.40 -5.69
N GLY A 168 -7.00 -20.18 -4.67
CA GLY A 168 -6.87 -21.63 -4.64
C GLY A 168 -5.42 -22.13 -4.50
N ARG A 169 -4.47 -21.20 -4.32
CA ARG A 169 -3.04 -21.44 -4.13
C ARG A 169 -2.73 -21.96 -2.72
N TRP A 170 -3.54 -21.57 -1.75
CA TRP A 170 -3.43 -22.06 -0.37
C TRP A 170 -4.73 -22.72 0.10
N ARG A 171 -4.65 -23.85 0.80
CA ARG A 171 -5.81 -24.74 1.07
C ARG A 171 -6.11 -25.14 2.52
N PRO A 172 -5.29 -24.86 3.55
CA PRO A 172 -5.79 -24.99 4.92
C PRO A 172 -6.88 -23.94 5.16
N LEU A 173 -8.07 -24.39 5.55
CA LEU A 173 -9.10 -23.49 6.08
C LEU A 173 -8.57 -22.79 7.34
N PRO A 174 -9.04 -21.58 7.66
CA PRO A 174 -8.73 -20.92 8.93
C PRO A 174 -8.93 -21.89 10.11
N LEU A 175 -7.86 -22.16 10.87
CA LEU A 175 -7.88 -23.08 12.01
C LEU A 175 -8.44 -22.42 13.27
N TYR A 176 -8.21 -21.12 13.40
CA TYR A 176 -8.62 -20.27 14.50
C TYR A 176 -9.35 -19.05 13.95
N ARG A 177 -10.37 -18.60 14.68
CA ARG A 177 -11.08 -17.37 14.33
C ARG A 177 -10.19 -16.15 14.54
N VAL A 178 -10.15 -15.29 13.53
CA VAL A 178 -9.49 -13.98 13.61
C VAL A 178 -10.26 -13.09 14.59
N ARG A 179 -9.58 -12.65 15.64
CA ARG A 179 -10.13 -11.73 16.63
C ARG A 179 -9.91 -10.30 16.15
N ILE A 180 -10.98 -9.65 15.69
CA ILE A 180 -10.95 -8.24 15.31
C ILE A 180 -10.53 -7.42 16.54
N PRO A 181 -9.48 -6.59 16.44
CA PRO A 181 -9.06 -5.72 17.55
C PRO A 181 -10.15 -4.75 17.95
N ASP A 182 -10.24 -4.47 19.26
CA ASP A 182 -11.29 -3.60 19.81
C ASP A 182 -11.36 -2.23 19.12
N ARG A 183 -10.20 -1.65 18.76
CA ARG A 183 -10.08 -0.35 18.09
C ARG A 183 -10.74 -0.28 16.71
N ILE A 184 -10.97 -1.40 16.04
CA ILE A 184 -11.68 -1.46 14.74
C ILE A 184 -12.89 -2.41 14.75
N SER A 185 -13.30 -2.87 15.94
CA SER A 185 -14.41 -3.84 16.13
C SER A 185 -15.81 -3.33 15.72
N THR A 186 -15.98 -2.02 15.52
CA THR A 186 -17.23 -1.40 15.07
C THR A 186 -16.93 -0.29 14.05
N PRO A 187 -17.89 0.09 13.19
CA PRO A 187 -17.70 1.18 12.24
C PRO A 187 -17.27 2.49 12.91
N GLU A 188 -17.86 2.82 14.06
CA GLU A 188 -17.56 4.03 14.80
C GLU A 188 -16.15 4.00 15.40
N ARG A 189 -15.74 2.88 16.00
CA ARG A 189 -14.38 2.72 16.53
C ARG A 189 -13.33 2.76 15.41
N MET A 190 -13.60 2.09 14.29
CA MET A 190 -12.74 2.16 13.09
C MET A 190 -12.56 3.60 12.62
N LYS A 191 -13.64 4.37 12.50
CA LYS A 191 -13.56 5.78 12.12
C LYS A 191 -12.71 6.58 13.11
N THR A 192 -12.98 6.46 14.41
CA THR A 192 -12.19 7.15 15.45
C THR A 192 -10.72 6.79 15.36
N TYR A 193 -10.42 5.52 15.10
CA TYR A 193 -9.06 5.04 14.95
C TYR A 193 -8.34 5.65 13.74
N LEU A 194 -8.99 5.65 12.57
CA LEU A 194 -8.47 6.27 11.36
C LEU A 194 -8.25 7.78 11.54
N GLU A 195 -9.18 8.47 12.19
CA GLU A 195 -9.06 9.90 12.49
C GLU A 195 -7.92 10.20 13.47
N GLN A 196 -7.58 9.27 14.38
CA GLN A 196 -6.41 9.39 15.26
C GLN A 196 -5.09 9.18 14.50
N LEU A 197 -5.03 8.18 13.60
CA LEU A 197 -3.85 7.93 12.79
C LEU A 197 -3.58 9.02 11.76
N LEU A 198 -4.61 9.75 11.33
CA LEU A 198 -4.48 10.75 10.29
C LEU A 198 -3.51 11.89 10.62
N VAL A 199 -3.38 12.27 11.90
CA VAL A 199 -2.54 13.39 12.33
C VAL A 199 -1.42 12.91 13.24
N SER A 200 -0.18 12.99 12.76
CA SER A 200 1.04 12.76 13.52
C SER A 200 1.44 14.03 14.29
N ASP A 201 1.74 13.90 15.59
CA ASP A 201 2.31 14.96 16.45
C ASP A 201 3.67 14.47 16.97
N ILE A 202 4.61 14.33 16.05
CA ILE A 202 5.87 13.60 16.26
C ILE A 202 6.69 14.23 17.38
N ALA A 203 6.76 15.56 17.44
CA ALA A 203 7.49 16.27 18.49
C ALA A 203 6.99 15.90 19.90
N THR A 204 5.71 15.56 20.03
CA THR A 204 5.11 15.15 21.31
C THR A 204 5.20 13.65 21.54
N THR A 205 4.93 12.83 20.51
CA THR A 205 4.72 11.38 20.67
C THR A 205 5.91 10.52 20.29
N GLY A 206 6.86 11.05 19.51
CA GLY A 206 7.96 10.28 18.94
C GLY A 206 7.51 9.25 17.91
N ARG A 207 6.28 9.37 17.37
CA ARG A 207 5.70 8.44 16.41
C ARG A 207 5.08 9.18 15.24
N ASP A 208 5.51 8.80 14.05
CA ASP A 208 4.81 9.09 12.81
C ASP A 208 3.78 7.99 12.52
N ASN A 209 2.50 8.36 12.47
CA ASN A 209 1.42 7.43 12.20
C ASN A 209 1.31 7.04 10.71
N ARG A 210 2.09 7.64 9.80
CA ARG A 210 1.99 7.44 8.35
C ARG A 210 2.08 5.98 7.93
N GLY A 211 3.05 5.23 8.46
CA GLY A 211 3.22 3.81 8.14
C GLY A 211 2.00 2.97 8.52
N GLU A 212 1.47 3.16 9.72
CA GLU A 212 0.28 2.43 10.18
C GLU A 212 -1.00 2.88 9.45
N LEU A 213 -1.16 4.17 9.19
CA LEU A 213 -2.28 4.71 8.41
C LEU A 213 -2.33 4.09 7.01
N GLY A 214 -1.21 4.08 6.30
CA GLY A 214 -1.11 3.48 4.97
C GLY A 214 -1.45 1.99 4.99
N ASN A 215 -0.93 1.25 5.96
CA ASN A 215 -1.17 -0.18 6.07
C ASN A 215 -2.65 -0.50 6.37
N ILE A 216 -3.23 0.15 7.39
CA ILE A 216 -4.63 -0.06 7.76
C ILE A 216 -5.61 0.33 6.64
N THR A 217 -5.34 1.42 5.93
CA THR A 217 -6.19 1.82 4.80
C THR A 217 -6.08 0.84 3.64
N THR A 218 -4.91 0.28 3.35
CA THR A 218 -4.76 -0.84 2.41
C THR A 218 -5.57 -2.06 2.85
N ILE A 219 -5.46 -2.48 4.12
CA ILE A 219 -6.22 -3.62 4.66
C ILE A 219 -7.72 -3.41 4.51
N LEU A 220 -8.23 -2.25 4.95
CA LEU A 220 -9.65 -1.93 4.89
C LEU A 220 -10.15 -1.83 3.46
N SER A 221 -9.35 -1.27 2.55
CA SER A 221 -9.71 -1.15 1.13
C SER A 221 -9.83 -2.51 0.46
N SER A 222 -8.87 -3.42 0.71
CA SER A 222 -8.99 -4.81 0.25
C SER A 222 -10.21 -5.49 0.85
N ALA A 223 -10.37 -5.45 2.18
CA ALA A 223 -11.46 -6.15 2.86
C ALA A 223 -12.86 -5.65 2.45
N LEU A 224 -13.00 -4.36 2.16
CA LEU A 224 -14.29 -3.73 1.89
C LEU A 224 -14.61 -3.57 0.40
N PHE A 225 -13.62 -3.51 -0.49
CA PHE A 225 -13.84 -3.29 -1.93
C PHE A 225 -13.50 -4.48 -2.83
N LYS A 226 -12.80 -5.51 -2.34
CA LYS A 226 -12.62 -6.77 -3.08
C LYS A 226 -13.74 -7.75 -2.72
N ASP A 227 -14.81 -7.75 -3.51
CA ASP A 227 -15.98 -8.61 -3.28
C ASP A 227 -15.65 -10.10 -3.17
N TYR A 228 -14.63 -10.57 -3.89
CA TYR A 228 -14.21 -11.98 -3.85
C TYR A 228 -13.66 -12.41 -2.48
N LEU A 229 -13.18 -11.47 -1.65
CA LEU A 229 -12.70 -11.75 -0.29
C LEU A 229 -13.80 -11.87 0.75
N ARG A 230 -15.04 -11.49 0.41
CA ARG A 230 -16.15 -11.40 1.35
C ARG A 230 -16.39 -12.71 2.11
N GLU A 231 -16.45 -13.83 1.39
CA GLU A 231 -16.75 -15.13 2.00
C GLU A 231 -15.56 -15.64 2.83
N TYR A 232 -14.32 -15.40 2.38
CA TYR A 232 -13.11 -15.77 3.13
C TYR A 232 -12.95 -14.98 4.43
N LEU A 233 -13.26 -13.68 4.40
CA LEU A 233 -13.28 -12.85 5.62
C LEU A 233 -14.39 -13.30 6.58
N ARG A 234 -15.57 -13.63 6.05
CA ARG A 234 -16.69 -14.14 6.84
C ARG A 234 -16.33 -15.47 7.51
N GLU A 235 -15.66 -16.37 6.81
CA GLU A 235 -15.17 -17.63 7.37
C GLU A 235 -14.11 -17.41 8.45
N ALA A 236 -13.13 -16.54 8.17
CA ALA A 236 -12.02 -16.27 9.08
C ALA A 236 -12.44 -15.60 10.39
N ILE A 237 -13.37 -14.63 10.34
CA ILE A 237 -13.86 -13.90 11.51
C ILE A 237 -14.99 -14.69 12.21
N GLY A 238 -15.76 -15.46 11.44
CA GLY A 238 -16.91 -16.23 11.86
C GLY A 238 -18.25 -15.53 11.60
N HIS A 239 -19.30 -16.33 11.39
CA HIS A 239 -20.66 -15.87 11.15
C HIS A 239 -21.28 -15.16 12.36
N GLY A 240 -21.92 -14.01 12.13
CA GLY A 240 -23.03 -13.53 12.97
C GLY A 240 -24.35 -14.19 12.57
N ARG A 241 -25.46 -13.77 13.18
CA ARG A 241 -26.79 -14.30 12.85
C ARG A 241 -27.19 -13.86 11.44
N ASP A 242 -27.87 -14.73 10.69
CA ASP A 242 -28.29 -14.51 9.29
C ASP A 242 -28.83 -13.08 9.05
N GLY A 243 -28.20 -12.36 8.11
CA GLY A 243 -28.55 -10.99 7.71
C GLY A 243 -27.91 -9.85 8.50
N GLN A 244 -27.39 -10.10 9.71
CA GLN A 244 -26.72 -9.05 10.51
C GLN A 244 -25.30 -8.74 9.99
N ASP A 245 -24.62 -9.74 9.44
CA ASP A 245 -23.25 -9.60 8.90
C ASP A 245 -23.22 -8.65 7.70
N ASP A 246 -24.22 -8.74 6.83
CA ASP A 246 -24.31 -7.92 5.62
C ASP A 246 -24.63 -6.47 5.96
N GLN A 247 -25.54 -6.26 6.92
CA GLN A 247 -25.83 -4.93 7.42
C GLN A 247 -24.61 -4.30 8.11
N LEU A 248 -23.90 -5.06 8.94
CA LEU A 248 -22.70 -4.58 9.62
C LEU A 248 -21.60 -4.24 8.62
N ARG A 249 -21.32 -5.12 7.66
CA ARG A 249 -20.36 -4.87 6.59
C ARG A 249 -20.75 -3.63 5.77
N GLY A 250 -22.03 -3.46 5.46
CA GLY A 250 -22.54 -2.26 4.78
C GLY A 250 -22.26 -0.97 5.55
N ARG A 251 -22.37 -1.01 6.90
CA ARG A 251 -22.01 0.14 7.75
C ARG A 251 -20.50 0.41 7.77
N PHE A 252 -19.67 -0.63 7.83
CA PHE A 252 -18.21 -0.47 7.70
C PHE A 252 -17.83 0.16 6.37
N HIS A 253 -18.38 -0.36 5.26
CA HIS A 253 -18.15 0.17 3.93
C HIS A 253 -18.58 1.64 3.83
N ALA A 254 -19.80 1.98 4.25
CA ALA A 254 -20.30 3.36 4.18
C ALA A 254 -19.44 4.34 5.00
N MET A 255 -19.04 3.94 6.21
CA MET A 255 -18.19 4.76 7.09
C MET A 255 -16.80 4.95 6.51
N TYR A 256 -16.20 3.89 5.98
CA TYR A 256 -14.88 3.96 5.37
C TYR A 256 -14.87 4.78 4.07
N SER A 257 -15.88 4.61 3.21
CA SER A 257 -16.03 5.44 2.01
C SER A 257 -16.23 6.92 2.34
N ASP A 258 -16.96 7.24 3.41
CA ASP A 258 -17.08 8.63 3.89
C ASP A 258 -15.74 9.17 4.40
N PHE A 259 -14.99 8.38 5.16
CA PHE A 259 -13.65 8.74 5.60
C PHE A 259 -12.73 9.04 4.40
N LEU A 260 -12.63 8.14 3.41
CA LEU A 260 -11.79 8.35 2.22
C LEU A 260 -12.15 9.64 1.48
N ARG A 261 -13.45 9.92 1.31
CA ARG A 261 -13.92 11.14 0.65
C ARG A 261 -13.55 12.41 1.42
N ARG A 262 -13.67 12.41 2.75
CA ARG A 262 -13.31 13.58 3.58
C ARG A 262 -11.81 13.77 3.74
N TRP A 263 -11.04 12.67 3.63
CA TRP A 263 -9.59 12.68 3.73
C TRP A 263 -8.93 13.22 2.46
N GLN A 264 -9.50 12.97 1.28
CA GLN A 264 -8.96 13.47 0.01
C GLN A 264 -8.82 14.99 0.03
N ASP A 265 -7.61 15.49 -0.21
CA ASP A 265 -7.35 16.92 -0.24
C ASP A 265 -7.84 17.52 -1.58
N PRO A 266 -8.80 18.47 -1.58
CA PRO A 266 -9.30 19.06 -2.83
C PRO A 266 -8.27 19.94 -3.55
N LEU A 267 -7.20 20.39 -2.88
CA LEU A 267 -6.15 21.20 -3.50
C LEU A 267 -5.23 20.34 -4.37
N THR A 268 -4.74 19.23 -3.81
CA THR A 268 -3.80 18.31 -4.49
C THR A 268 -4.48 17.13 -5.16
N GLY A 269 -5.72 16.81 -4.79
CA GLY A 269 -6.42 15.58 -5.15
C GLY A 269 -5.89 14.33 -4.44
N TYR A 270 -4.85 14.44 -3.64
CA TYR A 270 -4.14 13.32 -3.03
C TYR A 270 -4.69 12.95 -1.65
N TRP A 271 -4.31 11.75 -1.21
CA TRP A 271 -4.38 11.32 0.18
C TRP A 271 -2.98 11.31 0.78
N GLY A 272 -2.89 11.40 2.10
CA GLY A 272 -1.62 11.40 2.81
C GLY A 272 -1.77 11.65 4.31
N ALA A 273 -0.72 11.33 5.07
CA ALA A 273 -0.65 11.65 6.48
C ALA A 273 -0.60 13.17 6.71
N TRP A 274 -1.13 13.61 7.85
CA TRP A 274 -1.08 15.02 8.24
C TRP A 274 -0.15 15.17 9.44
N TYR A 275 0.53 16.31 9.54
CA TYR A 275 1.52 16.56 10.57
C TYR A 275 1.16 17.82 11.34
N ARG A 276 1.17 17.72 12.68
CA ARG A 276 1.05 18.88 13.56
C ARG A 276 2.45 19.40 13.88
N ASN A 277 2.74 20.61 13.41
CA ASN A 277 3.98 21.30 13.71
C ASN A 277 3.65 22.71 14.23
N LYS A 278 4.14 23.06 15.44
CA LYS A 278 3.96 24.38 16.06
C LYS A 278 2.51 24.89 16.05
N GLY A 279 1.56 23.97 16.29
CA GLY A 279 0.13 24.27 16.34
C GLY A 279 -0.58 24.33 14.98
N ARG A 280 0.14 24.18 13.86
CA ARG A 280 -0.42 24.12 12.50
C ARG A 280 -0.49 22.70 11.97
N ILE A 281 -1.42 22.47 11.04
CA ILE A 281 -1.57 21.19 10.35
C ILE A 281 -1.05 21.31 8.91
N TYR A 282 -0.16 20.39 8.56
CA TYR A 282 0.42 20.24 7.24
C TYR A 282 -0.10 18.93 6.63
N LYS A 283 -0.73 19.00 5.46
CA LYS A 283 -1.21 17.82 4.74
C LYS A 283 -0.20 17.42 3.67
N THR A 284 0.02 16.13 3.49
CA THR A 284 0.92 15.65 2.45
C THR A 284 0.19 15.11 1.23
N ALA A 285 0.88 15.16 0.09
CA ALA A 285 0.53 14.41 -1.11
C ALA A 285 1.36 13.12 -1.11
N ASP A 286 0.83 12.05 -0.53
CA ASP A 286 1.52 10.78 -0.38
C ASP A 286 1.28 9.87 -1.58
N LEU A 287 2.35 9.53 -2.31
CA LEU A 287 2.29 8.75 -3.54
C LEU A 287 1.71 7.35 -3.30
N SER A 288 2.23 6.63 -2.30
CA SER A 288 1.86 5.23 -2.05
C SER A 288 0.42 5.11 -1.57
N ILE A 289 0.01 5.94 -0.62
CA ILE A 289 -1.37 5.95 -0.12
C ILE A 289 -2.35 6.32 -1.25
N THR A 290 -2.00 7.31 -2.07
CA THR A 290 -2.83 7.75 -3.19
C THR A 290 -2.95 6.66 -4.25
N TYR A 291 -1.84 6.01 -4.61
CA TYR A 291 -1.82 4.86 -5.51
C TYR A 291 -2.77 3.76 -5.03
N HIS A 292 -2.61 3.29 -3.78
CA HIS A 292 -3.45 2.22 -3.24
C HIS A 292 -4.92 2.60 -3.27
N THR A 293 -5.26 3.81 -2.85
CA THR A 293 -6.65 4.31 -2.84
C THR A 293 -7.26 4.30 -4.25
N ILE A 294 -6.54 4.82 -5.24
CA ILE A 294 -6.98 4.83 -6.65
C ILE A 294 -7.15 3.40 -7.17
N ALA A 295 -6.18 2.52 -6.90
CA ALA A 295 -6.19 1.15 -7.40
C ALA A 295 -7.36 0.33 -6.82
N TYR A 296 -7.61 0.42 -5.50
CA TYR A 296 -8.72 -0.28 -4.86
C TYR A 296 -10.09 0.25 -5.30
N LEU A 297 -10.21 1.56 -5.53
CA LEU A 297 -11.43 2.18 -6.07
C LEU A 297 -11.51 2.07 -7.61
N ARG A 298 -10.55 1.41 -8.26
CA ARG A 298 -10.50 1.21 -9.72
C ARG A 298 -10.63 2.53 -10.50
N GLY A 299 -9.98 3.58 -10.02
CA GLY A 299 -10.01 4.92 -10.61
C GLY A 299 -11.30 5.72 -10.36
N GLN A 300 -12.26 5.20 -9.59
CA GLN A 300 -13.50 5.89 -9.25
C GLN A 300 -13.28 6.88 -8.09
N VAL A 301 -12.51 7.92 -8.36
CA VAL A 301 -12.12 8.97 -7.41
C VAL A 301 -12.49 10.36 -7.91
N ALA A 302 -12.53 11.34 -7.00
CA ALA A 302 -12.71 12.74 -7.35
C ALA A 302 -11.37 13.41 -7.69
N TYR A 303 -11.42 14.64 -8.21
CA TYR A 303 -10.27 15.53 -8.39
C TYR A 303 -9.15 15.02 -9.32
N TRP A 304 -9.50 14.27 -10.37
CA TRP A 304 -8.54 13.81 -11.37
C TRP A 304 -7.61 14.90 -11.94
N PRO A 305 -8.08 16.11 -12.30
CA PRO A 305 -7.18 17.18 -12.72
C PRO A 305 -6.09 17.51 -11.69
N GLN A 306 -6.47 17.62 -10.41
CA GLN A 306 -5.53 17.89 -9.32
C GLN A 306 -4.60 16.71 -9.07
N ILE A 307 -5.10 15.47 -9.12
CA ILE A 307 -4.27 14.26 -9.01
C ILE A 307 -3.18 14.28 -10.09
N ILE A 308 -3.53 14.56 -11.35
CA ILE A 308 -2.56 14.61 -12.46
C ILE A 308 -1.52 15.70 -12.23
N ASP A 309 -1.97 16.91 -11.92
CA ASP A 309 -1.09 18.06 -11.70
C ASP A 309 -0.12 17.78 -10.55
N THR A 310 -0.62 17.25 -9.43
CA THR A 310 0.21 16.87 -8.28
C THR A 310 1.19 15.77 -8.65
N THR A 311 0.73 14.70 -9.31
CA THR A 311 1.58 13.56 -9.71
C THR A 311 2.76 14.04 -10.53
N LEU A 312 2.54 14.87 -11.56
CA LEU A 312 3.60 15.39 -12.42
C LEU A 312 4.49 16.41 -11.70
N ARG A 313 3.93 17.20 -10.77
CA ARG A 313 4.68 18.19 -9.99
C ARG A 313 5.69 17.56 -9.04
N ILE A 314 5.34 16.47 -8.36
CA ILE A 314 6.18 15.82 -7.35
C ILE A 314 7.21 14.84 -7.94
N ARG A 315 7.40 14.84 -9.27
CA ARG A 315 8.30 13.91 -9.96
C ARG A 315 9.72 13.88 -9.40
N ASN A 316 10.23 15.03 -8.96
CA ASN A 316 11.59 15.16 -8.45
C ASN A 316 11.67 15.19 -6.91
N ASP A 317 10.54 15.03 -6.22
CA ASP A 317 10.49 15.06 -4.76
C ASP A 317 10.83 13.65 -4.20
N PRO A 318 11.33 13.56 -2.96
CA PRO A 318 11.64 12.29 -2.30
C PRO A 318 10.36 11.51 -1.95
N TYR A 319 10.40 10.20 -2.14
CA TYR A 319 9.40 9.26 -1.65
C TYR A 319 9.29 9.35 -0.12
N PRO A 320 8.08 9.26 0.47
CA PRO A 320 6.78 8.99 -0.18
C PRO A 320 6.06 10.23 -0.74
N LEU A 321 6.66 11.41 -0.64
CA LEU A 321 6.06 12.68 -1.02
C LEU A 321 6.34 13.07 -2.48
N GLY A 322 7.09 12.21 -3.17
CA GLY A 322 7.41 12.25 -4.58
C GLY A 322 7.83 10.87 -5.08
N TRP A 323 8.49 10.82 -6.23
CA TRP A 323 8.75 9.55 -6.93
C TRP A 323 10.09 8.92 -6.54
N LEU A 324 11.03 9.70 -6.03
CA LEU A 324 12.43 9.30 -5.96
C LEU A 324 12.81 8.72 -4.60
N HIS A 325 13.44 7.55 -4.58
CA HIS A 325 14.11 7.02 -3.39
C HIS A 325 15.59 7.38 -3.45
N ASP A 326 16.12 8.03 -2.41
CA ASP A 326 17.50 8.55 -2.36
C ASP A 326 17.90 9.33 -3.64
N GLY A 327 16.96 10.06 -4.23
CA GLY A 327 17.18 10.85 -5.46
C GLY A 327 17.15 10.05 -6.77
N HIS A 328 16.78 8.77 -6.72
CA HIS A 328 16.74 7.87 -7.87
C HIS A 328 15.36 7.24 -8.08
N LEU A 329 15.07 6.86 -9.33
CA LEU A 329 13.90 6.03 -9.64
C LEU A 329 14.05 4.63 -9.04
N ASN A 330 12.94 3.94 -8.86
CA ASN A 330 12.89 2.52 -8.52
C ASN A 330 11.64 1.86 -9.13
N ASN A 331 11.67 0.54 -9.31
CA ASN A 331 10.55 -0.17 -9.98
C ASN A 331 9.23 -0.04 -9.22
N HIS A 332 9.27 0.01 -7.89
CA HIS A 332 8.08 0.12 -7.05
C HIS A 332 7.34 1.43 -7.34
N ASN A 333 8.02 2.56 -7.23
CA ASN A 333 7.45 3.87 -7.47
C ASN A 333 7.10 4.07 -8.95
N ASN A 334 7.91 3.52 -9.87
CA ASN A 334 7.60 3.53 -11.29
C ASN A 334 6.26 2.85 -11.59
N TYR A 335 6.01 1.69 -10.95
CA TYR A 335 4.73 0.98 -11.07
C TYR A 335 3.56 1.82 -10.55
N ASP A 336 3.68 2.36 -9.33
CA ASP A 336 2.64 3.19 -8.71
C ASP A 336 2.29 4.41 -9.57
N VAL A 337 3.30 5.15 -10.02
CA VAL A 337 3.14 6.32 -10.89
C VAL A 337 2.51 5.93 -12.23
N ALA A 338 3.02 4.90 -12.91
CA ALA A 338 2.47 4.46 -14.19
C ALA A 338 0.99 4.09 -14.09
N ARG A 339 0.60 3.45 -12.99
CA ARG A 339 -0.78 3.05 -12.73
C ARG A 339 -1.68 4.26 -12.45
N ILE A 340 -1.23 5.24 -11.69
CA ILE A 340 -1.95 6.52 -11.50
C ILE A 340 -2.13 7.22 -12.87
N LEU A 341 -1.07 7.32 -13.67
CA LEU A 341 -1.11 7.96 -14.98
C LEU A 341 -2.08 7.25 -15.94
N LYS A 342 -2.14 5.91 -15.89
CA LYS A 342 -3.07 5.12 -16.71
C LYS A 342 -4.52 5.40 -16.36
N TYR A 343 -4.88 5.39 -15.07
CA TYR A 343 -6.24 5.74 -14.64
C TYR A 343 -6.60 7.19 -14.96
N GLY A 344 -5.63 8.11 -14.84
CA GLY A 344 -5.82 9.53 -15.12
C GLY A 344 -5.81 9.90 -16.61
N TRP A 345 -5.42 8.99 -17.50
CA TRP A 345 -5.08 9.33 -18.90
C TRP A 345 -6.18 10.09 -19.65
N ASP A 346 -7.44 9.70 -19.45
CA ASP A 346 -8.60 10.31 -20.09
C ASP A 346 -8.97 11.70 -19.52
N HIS A 347 -8.39 12.06 -18.37
CA HIS A 347 -8.56 13.35 -17.72
C HIS A 347 -7.42 14.34 -18.04
N MET A 348 -6.36 13.88 -18.70
CA MET A 348 -5.18 14.70 -19.04
C MET A 348 -5.42 15.56 -20.29
N SER A 349 -4.91 16.80 -20.24
CA SER A 349 -4.68 17.63 -21.43
C SER A 349 -3.59 17.03 -22.33
N ALA A 350 -3.49 17.53 -23.57
CA ALA A 350 -2.44 17.10 -24.50
C ALA A 350 -1.03 17.34 -23.94
N THR A 351 -0.80 18.47 -23.25
CA THR A 351 0.47 18.79 -22.61
C THR A 351 0.80 17.83 -21.47
N GLN A 352 -0.16 17.55 -20.59
CA GLN A 352 0.04 16.57 -19.50
C GLN A 352 0.30 15.16 -20.05
N ARG A 353 -0.39 14.75 -21.13
CA ARG A 353 -0.11 13.46 -21.80
C ARG A 353 1.30 13.43 -22.36
N GLN A 354 1.80 14.53 -22.93
CA GLN A 354 3.18 14.60 -23.41
C GLN A 354 4.19 14.45 -22.26
N GLN A 355 3.98 15.15 -21.14
CA GLN A 355 4.82 15.02 -19.94
C GLN A 355 4.77 13.59 -19.37
N ALA A 356 3.58 12.98 -19.30
CA ALA A 356 3.41 11.60 -18.86
C ALA A 356 4.13 10.61 -19.78
N ARG A 357 4.11 10.82 -21.12
CA ARG A 357 4.87 10.00 -22.07
C ARG A 357 6.37 10.08 -21.85
N GLU A 358 6.89 11.28 -21.62
CA GLU A 358 8.30 11.50 -21.34
C GLU A 358 8.72 10.83 -20.04
N ALA A 359 7.91 10.98 -18.98
CA ALA A 359 8.12 10.32 -17.70
C ALA A 359 8.10 8.78 -17.82
N ILE A 360 7.10 8.20 -18.49
CA ILE A 360 7.03 6.74 -18.69
C ILE A 360 8.22 6.23 -19.49
N ARG A 361 8.68 6.97 -20.50
CA ARG A 361 9.88 6.60 -21.26
C ARG A 361 11.12 6.59 -20.38
N GLU A 362 11.30 7.61 -19.54
CA GLU A 362 12.41 7.66 -18.58
C GLU A 362 12.36 6.48 -17.58
N MET A 363 11.19 6.21 -17.00
CA MET A 363 11.00 5.07 -16.09
C MET A 363 11.30 3.74 -16.77
N LEU A 364 10.91 3.58 -18.04
CA LEU A 364 11.22 2.40 -18.85
C LEU A 364 12.72 2.27 -19.12
N THR A 365 13.38 3.35 -19.54
CA THR A 365 14.83 3.36 -19.75
C THR A 365 15.56 2.99 -18.46
N TRP A 366 15.24 3.64 -17.34
CA TRP A 366 15.85 3.31 -16.05
C TRP A 366 15.61 1.85 -15.64
N THR A 367 14.38 1.35 -15.81
CA THR A 367 14.05 -0.05 -15.48
C THR A 367 14.91 -1.04 -16.28
N LEU A 368 15.12 -0.77 -17.57
CA LEU A 368 15.88 -1.66 -18.47
C LEU A 368 17.40 -1.51 -18.38
N GLU A 369 17.90 -0.31 -18.07
CA GLU A 369 19.34 0.00 -18.09
C GLU A 369 19.98 -0.04 -16.70
N GLU A 370 19.24 0.33 -15.65
CA GLU A 370 19.76 0.47 -14.28
C GLU A 370 19.25 -0.61 -13.33
N SER A 371 18.01 -1.07 -13.50
CA SER A 371 17.43 -2.10 -12.63
C SER A 371 17.56 -3.51 -13.19
N PHE A 372 17.32 -3.71 -14.49
CA PHE A 372 17.32 -5.04 -15.09
C PHE A 372 18.75 -5.58 -15.29
N ASN A 373 19.04 -6.71 -14.64
CA ASN A 373 20.35 -7.36 -14.72
C ASN A 373 20.45 -8.30 -15.92
N ALA A 374 21.69 -8.54 -16.36
CA ALA A 374 21.98 -9.43 -17.49
C ALA A 374 21.45 -10.86 -17.30
N ASP A 375 21.34 -11.34 -16.05
CA ASP A 375 20.86 -12.67 -15.67
C ASP A 375 19.32 -12.79 -15.63
N GLY A 376 18.59 -11.68 -15.82
CA GLY A 376 17.13 -11.65 -15.74
C GLY A 376 16.56 -11.27 -14.37
N SER A 377 17.38 -10.94 -13.39
CA SER A 377 16.94 -10.37 -12.11
C SER A 377 16.74 -8.85 -12.18
N PHE A 378 16.12 -8.28 -11.15
CA PHE A 378 16.10 -6.84 -10.93
C PHE A 378 17.05 -6.47 -9.79
N LYS A 379 17.56 -5.24 -9.82
CA LYS A 379 18.42 -4.68 -8.78
C LYS A 379 17.67 -4.67 -7.44
N THR A 380 18.29 -5.27 -6.43
CA THR A 380 17.86 -5.16 -5.03
C THR A 380 18.48 -3.92 -4.40
N ASP A 381 17.66 -3.10 -3.75
CA ASP A 381 18.10 -1.95 -2.96
C ASP A 381 17.87 -2.20 -1.47
N PRO A 382 18.92 -2.38 -0.65
CA PRO A 382 18.76 -2.68 0.77
C PRO A 382 18.20 -1.51 1.59
N THR A 383 18.14 -0.27 1.06
CA THR A 383 17.48 0.86 1.74
C THR A 383 16.02 1.06 1.31
N PHE A 384 15.54 0.25 0.36
CA PHE A 384 14.14 0.20 -0.09
C PHE A 384 13.65 -1.25 -0.21
N PHE A 385 14.15 -2.13 0.66
CA PHE A 385 13.96 -3.57 0.54
C PHE A 385 12.65 -4.02 1.19
N SER A 386 12.00 -5.01 0.59
CA SER A 386 10.91 -5.77 1.24
C SER A 386 11.13 -7.27 1.11
N SER A 387 11.39 -7.74 -0.12
CA SER A 387 11.81 -9.11 -0.40
C SER A 387 12.38 -9.17 -1.83
N VAL A 388 13.14 -10.21 -2.15
CA VAL A 388 13.59 -10.44 -3.55
C VAL A 388 12.38 -10.65 -4.49
N SER A 389 11.30 -11.24 -3.98
CA SER A 389 10.06 -11.43 -4.75
C SER A 389 9.35 -10.11 -5.05
N ALA A 390 9.44 -9.12 -4.15
CA ALA A 390 8.96 -7.78 -4.39
C ALA A 390 9.71 -7.11 -5.55
N ASP A 391 11.04 -7.25 -5.61
CA ASP A 391 11.84 -6.69 -6.71
C ASP A 391 11.36 -7.21 -8.07
N TYR A 392 11.08 -8.51 -8.17
CA TYR A 392 10.46 -9.11 -9.35
C TYR A 392 9.05 -8.59 -9.61
N TYR A 393 8.21 -8.57 -8.57
CA TYR A 393 6.82 -8.12 -8.68
C TYR A 393 6.72 -6.71 -9.25
N PHE A 394 7.47 -5.75 -8.71
CA PHE A 394 7.39 -4.37 -9.15
C PHE A 394 8.03 -4.17 -10.53
N GLY A 395 9.17 -4.80 -10.81
CA GLY A 395 9.80 -4.73 -12.14
C GLY A 395 8.89 -5.30 -13.24
N VAL A 396 8.32 -6.49 -13.03
CA VAL A 396 7.38 -7.11 -13.98
C VAL A 396 6.08 -6.33 -14.07
N SER A 397 5.51 -5.90 -12.95
CA SER A 397 4.24 -5.20 -12.93
C SER A 397 4.32 -3.83 -13.58
N PHE A 398 5.42 -3.09 -13.42
CA PHE A 398 5.64 -1.84 -14.15
C PHE A 398 5.67 -2.08 -15.67
N LEU A 399 6.48 -3.04 -16.14
CA LEU A 399 6.60 -3.35 -17.57
C LEU A 399 5.26 -3.81 -18.16
N ASP A 400 4.51 -4.62 -17.42
CA ASP A 400 3.16 -5.04 -17.78
C ASP A 400 2.19 -3.85 -17.86
N GLU A 401 2.17 -3.00 -16.83
CA GLU A 401 1.23 -1.87 -16.70
C GLU A 401 1.31 -0.88 -17.87
N ILE A 402 2.53 -0.61 -18.35
CA ILE A 402 2.79 0.30 -19.47
C ILE A 402 2.62 -0.36 -20.85
N GLY A 403 2.27 -1.64 -20.89
CA GLY A 403 2.10 -2.43 -22.11
C GLY A 403 3.42 -2.80 -22.78
N PHE A 404 4.52 -2.96 -22.04
CA PHE A 404 5.82 -3.32 -22.63
C PHE A 404 5.73 -4.64 -23.43
N TRP A 405 5.06 -5.63 -22.86
CA TRP A 405 4.81 -6.93 -23.49
C TRP A 405 3.72 -6.88 -24.55
N ASN A 406 2.59 -6.22 -24.24
CA ASN A 406 1.39 -6.23 -25.05
C ASN A 406 1.05 -4.85 -25.59
N ARG A 407 1.08 -4.70 -26.92
CA ARG A 407 0.74 -3.44 -27.60
C ARG A 407 -0.70 -2.98 -27.31
N GLU A 408 -1.65 -3.90 -27.14
CA GLU A 408 -3.06 -3.55 -26.89
C GLU A 408 -3.27 -2.89 -25.53
N GLU A 409 -2.33 -3.04 -24.60
CA GLU A 409 -2.37 -2.45 -23.26
C GLU A 409 -1.62 -1.11 -23.17
N ARG A 410 -0.92 -0.71 -24.25
CA ARG A 410 -0.18 0.56 -24.32
C ARG A 410 -1.16 1.72 -24.46
N PHE A 411 -1.32 2.50 -23.40
CA PHE A 411 -2.15 3.72 -23.41
C PHE A 411 -1.37 4.97 -23.80
N TRP A 412 -0.04 4.94 -23.69
CA TRP A 412 0.81 6.13 -23.73
C TRP A 412 1.62 6.28 -25.03
N THR A 413 1.89 5.22 -25.77
CA THR A 413 2.72 5.28 -26.98
C THR A 413 2.30 4.27 -28.05
N GLU A 414 2.68 4.55 -29.29
CA GLU A 414 2.57 3.65 -30.44
C GLU A 414 3.90 2.98 -30.79
N GLU A 415 4.96 3.25 -30.02
CA GLU A 415 6.28 2.65 -30.21
C GLU A 415 6.23 1.13 -30.05
N GLU A 416 7.11 0.46 -30.80
CA GLU A 416 7.34 -0.97 -30.69
C GLU A 416 8.57 -1.25 -29.84
N PHE A 417 8.45 -2.20 -28.92
CA PHE A 417 9.54 -2.62 -28.05
C PHE A 417 10.16 -3.92 -28.56
N ALA A 418 10.99 -3.79 -29.60
CA ALA A 418 11.70 -4.93 -30.16
C ALA A 418 12.57 -5.60 -29.08
N GLY A 419 12.41 -6.92 -28.91
CA GLY A 419 13.14 -7.69 -27.90
C GLY A 419 12.43 -7.84 -26.55
N SER A 420 11.22 -7.28 -26.38
CA SER A 420 10.39 -7.49 -25.19
C SER A 420 10.18 -8.98 -24.87
N ASP A 421 9.89 -9.83 -25.87
CA ASP A 421 9.76 -11.29 -25.70
C ASP A 421 11.02 -11.94 -25.10
N ALA A 422 12.21 -11.50 -25.54
CA ALA A 422 13.47 -12.05 -25.06
C ALA A 422 13.74 -11.66 -23.60
N ILE A 423 13.37 -10.44 -23.21
CA ILE A 423 13.43 -9.96 -21.83
C ILE A 423 12.43 -10.74 -20.97
N CYS A 424 11.16 -10.86 -21.39
CA CYS A 424 10.12 -11.63 -20.69
C CYS A 424 10.60 -13.05 -20.38
N ARG A 425 11.11 -13.77 -21.40
CA ARG A 425 11.62 -15.14 -21.22
C ARG A 425 12.81 -15.21 -20.28
N ARG A 426 13.70 -14.21 -20.30
CA ARG A 426 14.86 -14.18 -19.41
C ARG A 426 14.45 -14.02 -17.94
N ILE A 427 13.53 -13.09 -17.66
CA ILE A 427 12.99 -12.91 -16.31
C ILE A 427 12.31 -14.20 -15.85
N LYS A 428 11.46 -14.80 -16.70
CA LYS A 428 10.75 -16.05 -16.41
C LYS A 428 11.70 -17.20 -16.08
N VAL A 429 12.76 -17.39 -16.88
CA VAL A 429 13.80 -18.40 -16.62
C VAL A 429 14.48 -18.16 -15.28
N ARG A 430 14.86 -16.91 -14.99
CA ARG A 430 15.55 -16.57 -13.75
C ARG A 430 14.66 -16.80 -12.52
N MET A 431 13.41 -16.34 -12.56
CA MET A 431 12.43 -16.57 -11.49
C MET A 431 12.18 -18.05 -11.24
N THR A 432 12.01 -18.84 -12.31
CA THR A 432 11.83 -20.29 -12.20
C THR A 432 13.05 -20.96 -11.55
N ALA A 433 14.26 -20.52 -11.90
CA ALA A 433 15.49 -21.04 -11.31
C ALA A 433 15.68 -20.60 -9.84
N ALA A 434 15.17 -19.43 -9.46
CA ALA A 434 15.22 -18.93 -8.09
C ALA A 434 14.24 -19.66 -7.15
N ALA A 435 13.21 -20.33 -7.70
CA ALA A 435 12.23 -21.11 -6.94
C ALA A 435 11.55 -20.32 -5.79
N LEU A 436 11.33 -19.02 -6.00
CA LEU A 436 10.59 -18.17 -5.07
C LEU A 436 9.11 -18.62 -5.06
N ASP A 437 8.58 -18.90 -3.87
CA ASP A 437 7.24 -19.47 -3.67
C ASP A 437 6.45 -18.64 -2.64
N ASP A 438 6.11 -17.42 -3.01
CA ASP A 438 5.30 -16.49 -2.22
C ASP A 438 4.36 -15.70 -3.15
N PRO A 439 3.36 -14.97 -2.62
CA PRO A 439 2.33 -14.35 -3.44
C PRO A 439 2.88 -13.39 -4.51
N GLN A 440 3.92 -12.61 -4.19
CA GLN A 440 4.46 -11.60 -5.11
C GLN A 440 5.15 -12.27 -6.30
N ALA A 441 5.94 -13.32 -6.05
CA ALA A 441 6.57 -14.13 -7.09
C ALA A 441 5.53 -14.79 -8.00
N HIS A 442 4.42 -15.29 -7.44
CA HIS A 442 3.32 -15.88 -8.21
C HIS A 442 2.66 -14.87 -9.14
N VAL A 443 2.28 -13.68 -8.66
CA VAL A 443 1.63 -12.67 -9.52
C VAL A 443 2.56 -12.21 -10.64
N ALA A 444 3.85 -12.02 -10.36
CA ALA A 444 4.84 -11.72 -11.40
C ALA A 444 4.91 -12.83 -12.46
N LEU A 445 4.95 -14.10 -12.03
CA LEU A 445 5.01 -15.24 -12.95
C LEU A 445 3.71 -15.38 -13.77
N GLU A 446 2.55 -15.10 -13.19
CA GLU A 446 1.26 -15.08 -13.90
C GLU A 446 1.25 -14.04 -15.03
N LYS A 447 1.75 -12.83 -14.76
CA LYS A 447 1.91 -11.77 -15.78
C LYS A 447 2.86 -12.20 -16.89
N LEU A 448 4.02 -12.74 -16.52
CA LEU A 448 4.98 -13.25 -17.48
C LEU A 448 4.38 -14.38 -18.33
N ASN A 449 3.67 -15.34 -17.73
CA ASN A 449 3.00 -16.45 -18.42
C ASN A 449 1.95 -15.99 -19.45
N ALA A 450 1.27 -14.87 -19.19
CA ALA A 450 0.33 -14.29 -20.15
C ALA A 450 1.05 -13.61 -21.32
N ALA A 451 2.24 -13.08 -21.09
CA ALA A 451 3.07 -12.42 -22.10
C ALA A 451 3.93 -13.40 -22.93
N CYS A 452 4.51 -14.42 -22.29
CA CYS A 452 5.42 -15.44 -22.85
C CYS A 452 5.47 -16.71 -21.95
#